data_AF-A0A3D4QE21-F1
#
_entry.id   AF-A0A3D4QE21-F1
#
_cell.length_a   1.000
_cell.length_b   1.000
_cell.length_c   1.000
_cell.angle_alpha   90.00
_cell.angle_beta   90.00
_cell.angle_gamma   90.00
#
_symmetry.space_group_name_H-M   'P 1'
#
loop_
_entity.id
_entity.type
_entity.pdbx_description
1 polymer ?
#
loop_
_entity_poly.entity_id
_entity_poly.type
_entity_poly.pdbx_seq_one_letter_code
_entity_poly.pdbx_strand_id
1 'polypeptide(L)' 'MTVPVQRLPHGTDLALPAYATADAAGLDLLAALDQSMTLKPMGRALVPTGIAIALPQGYEAQVRPRSGLAA' A
#
# COMPACT_ATOMS: atom_id res chain seq x y z
N MET A 1 15.34 0.00 11.41
CA MET A 1 14.22 -0.89 11.76
C MET A 1 13.94 -1.78 10.55
N THR A 2 13.70 -3.07 10.78
CA THR A 2 13.38 -4.03 9.70
C THR A 2 11.96 -4.54 9.90
N VAL A 3 11.16 -4.56 8.85
CA VAL A 3 9.79 -5.07 8.85
C VAL A 3 9.72 -6.24 7.87
N PRO A 4 9.48 -7.48 8.32
CA PRO A 4 9.22 -8.58 7.42
C PRO A 4 7.98 -8.30 6.56
N VAL A 5 8.11 -8.54 5.26
CA VAL A 5 7.02 -8.39 4.29
C VAL A 5 6.83 -9.70 3.56
N GLN A 6 5.60 -10.20 3.56
CA GLN A 6 5.17 -11.32 2.73
C GLN A 6 4.43 -10.78 1.51
N ARG A 7 4.86 -11.16 0.31
CA ARG A 7 4.09 -10.97 -0.91
C ARG A 7 3.00 -12.04 -1.00
N LEU A 8 1.77 -11.61 -1.28
CA LEU A 8 0.62 -12.49 -1.48
C LEU A 8 0.51 -12.87 -2.96
N PRO A 9 -0.18 -13.98 -3.31
CA PRO A 9 -0.25 -14.47 -4.69
C PRO A 9 -0.75 -13.45 -5.72
N HIS A 10 -1.65 -12.54 -5.34
CA HIS A 10 -2.23 -11.51 -6.22
C HIS A 10 -1.38 -10.23 -6.32
N GLY A 11 -0.17 -10.19 -5.74
CA GLY A 11 0.74 -9.05 -5.82
C GLY A 11 2.17 -9.43 -6.20
N THR A 12 2.38 -10.63 -6.76
CA THR A 12 3.72 -11.15 -7.05
C THR A 12 4.48 -10.34 -8.10
N ASP A 13 3.76 -9.74 -9.05
CA ASP A 13 4.25 -8.90 -10.15
C ASP A 13 4.49 -7.44 -9.75
N LEU A 14 3.99 -7.01 -8.59
CA LEU A 14 4.15 -5.64 -8.10
C LEU A 14 5.51 -5.41 -7.43
N ALA A 15 6.03 -4.19 -7.47
CA ALA A 15 7.18 -3.83 -6.65
C ALA A 15 6.81 -3.84 -5.15
N LEU A 16 7.79 -4.15 -4.28
CA LEU A 16 7.59 -3.90 -2.85
C LEU A 16 7.55 -2.40 -2.60
N PRO A 17 6.78 -1.92 -1.61
CA PRO A 17 6.78 -0.51 -1.26
C PRO A 17 8.17 -0.04 -0.84
N ALA A 18 8.53 1.14 -1.32
CA ALA A 18 9.81 1.79 -1.02
C ALA A 18 9.61 3.29 -0.81
N TYR A 19 10.49 3.89 -0.03
CA TYR A 19 10.55 5.33 0.09
C TYR A 19 11.06 5.94 -1.22
N ALA A 20 10.31 6.90 -1.76
CA ALA A 20 10.65 7.53 -3.05
C ALA A 20 11.92 8.40 -2.97
N THR A 21 12.19 8.98 -1.79
CA THR A 21 13.37 9.79 -1.50
C THR A 21 13.90 9.46 -0.11
N ALA A 22 15.11 9.92 0.21
CA ALA A 22 15.74 9.66 1.51
C ALA A 22 14.93 10.21 2.71
N ASP A 23 14.27 11.36 2.52
CA ASP A 23 13.54 12.06 3.58
C ASP A 23 12.02 11.80 3.54
N ALA A 24 11.56 10.87 2.71
CA ALA A 24 10.13 10.55 2.62
C ALA A 24 9.61 9.97 3.94
N ALA A 25 8.55 10.56 4.50
CA ALA A 25 7.95 10.10 5.74
C ALA A 25 7.10 8.82 5.59
N GLY A 26 6.70 8.48 4.37
CA GLY A 26 5.91 7.29 4.04
C GLY A 26 6.29 6.70 2.69
N LEU A 27 5.75 5.52 2.42
CA LEU A 27 5.91 4.79 1.18
C LEU A 27 4.54 4.57 0.52
N ASP A 28 4.53 4.48 -0.81
CA ASP A 28 3.30 4.27 -1.56
C ASP A 28 2.91 2.79 -1.57
N LEU A 29 1.61 2.51 -1.38
CA LEU A 29 1.01 1.19 -1.56
C LEU A 29 0.46 1.07 -2.98
N LEU A 30 0.68 -0.06 -3.63
CA LEU A 30 0.20 -0.35 -4.96
C LEU A 30 -1.12 -1.14 -4.91
N ALA A 31 -1.99 -0.93 -5.89
CA ALA A 31 -3.24 -1.69 -6.03
C ALA A 31 -2.94 -3.05 -6.68
N ALA A 32 -3.23 -4.12 -5.97
CA ALA A 32 -3.03 -5.50 -6.41
C ALA A 32 -4.32 -6.06 -7.03
N LEU A 33 -4.67 -5.54 -8.20
CA LEU A 33 -5.91 -5.87 -8.93
C LEU A 33 -5.58 -6.59 -10.24
N ASP A 34 -6.30 -7.68 -10.54
CA ASP A 34 -6.17 -8.38 -11.82
C ASP A 34 -6.66 -7.54 -13.01
N GLN A 35 -7.61 -6.63 -12.76
CA GLN A 35 -8.27 -5.81 -13.76
C GLN A 35 -8.56 -4.42 -13.21
N SER A 36 -8.66 -3.44 -14.11
CA SER A 36 -9.02 -2.06 -13.75
C SER A 36 -10.37 -1.99 -13.03
N MET A 37 -10.44 -1.18 -11.98
CA MET A 37 -11.66 -0.90 -11.23
C MET A 37 -12.09 0.55 -11.46
N THR A 38 -13.37 0.76 -11.78
CA THR A 38 -13.96 2.11 -11.88
C THR A 38 -14.71 2.44 -10.60
N LEU A 39 -14.25 3.47 -9.88
CA LEU A 39 -14.98 4.05 -8.76
C LEU A 39 -15.88 5.18 -9.25
N LYS A 40 -17.19 5.05 -9.03
CA LYS A 40 -18.17 6.11 -9.29
C LYS A 40 -18.07 7.21 -8.22
N PRO A 41 -18.57 8.43 -8.47
CA PRO A 41 -18.69 9.45 -7.44
C PRO A 41 -19.36 8.91 -6.17
N MET A 42 -18.83 9.25 -5.00
CA MET A 42 -19.24 8.72 -3.68
C MET A 42 -19.08 7.21 -3.50
N GLY A 43 -18.46 6.50 -4.45
CA GLY A 43 -18.15 5.09 -4.37
C GLY A 43 -17.04 4.79 -3.37
N ARG A 44 -17.12 3.62 -2.72
CA ARG A 44 -16.08 3.10 -1.83
C ARG A 44 -15.76 1.66 -2.22
N ALA A 45 -14.47 1.34 -2.23
CA ALA A 45 -13.99 -0.02 -2.42
C ALA A 45 -12.83 -0.30 -1.47
N LEU A 46 -12.71 -1.55 -1.05
CA LEU A 46 -11.50 -2.07 -0.44
C LEU A 46 -10.59 -2.53 -1.56
N VAL A 47 -9.42 -1.89 -1.69
CA VAL A 47 -8.43 -2.21 -2.71
C VAL A 47 -7.30 -3.03 -2.04
N PRO A 48 -7.08 -4.28 -2.43
CA PRO A 48 -6.00 -5.10 -1.88
C PRO A 48 -4.63 -4.55 -2.29
N THR A 49 -3.63 -4.73 -1.42
CA THR A 49 -2.25 -4.26 -1.63
C THR A 49 -1.29 -5.36 -2.05
N GLY A 50 -1.72 -6.63 -1.99
CA GLY A 50 -0.87 -7.77 -2.36
C GLY A 50 0.25 -8.08 -1.35
N ILE A 51 0.24 -7.47 -0.16
CA ILE A 51 1.27 -7.68 0.86
C ILE A 51 0.67 -7.86 2.26
N ALA A 52 1.40 -8.59 3.11
CA ALA A 52 1.20 -8.62 4.56
C ALA A 52 2.52 -8.25 5.26
N ILE A 53 2.43 -7.50 6.36
CA ILE A 53 3.61 -7.03 7.11
C ILE A 53 3.57 -7.51 8.55
N ALA A 54 4.74 -7.76 9.14
CA ALA A 54 4.88 -8.08 10.55
C ALA A 54 5.57 -6.92 11.29
N LEU A 55 4.79 -6.10 11.98
CA LEU A 55 5.35 -4.98 12.75
C LEU A 55 5.98 -5.47 14.05
N PRO A 56 7.19 -4.99 14.42
CA PRO A 56 7.78 -5.29 15.71
C PRO A 56 6.97 -4.66 16.85
N GLN A 57 7.08 -5.24 18.04
CA GLN A 57 6.44 -4.71 19.24
C GLN A 57 6.85 -3.25 19.49
N GLY A 58 5.88 -2.41 19.87
CA GLY A 58 6.09 -0.98 20.15
C GLY A 58 5.98 -0.07 18.93
N TYR A 59 5.60 -0.61 17.76
CA TYR A 59 5.43 0.14 16.53
C TYR A 59 4.04 -0.06 15.93
N GLU A 60 3.60 0.93 15.16
CA GLU A 60 2.41 0.86 14.32
C GLU A 60 2.73 1.32 12.90
N ALA A 61 1.87 0.95 11.95
CA ALA A 61 1.85 1.51 10.61
C ALA A 61 0.53 2.26 10.40
N GLN A 62 0.60 3.41 9.75
CA GLN A 62 -0.58 4.21 9.44
C GLN A 62 -0.78 4.29 7.93
N VAL A 63 -1.96 3.92 7.47
CA VAL A 63 -2.37 4.10 6.07
C VAL A 63 -3.03 5.46 5.94
N ARG A 64 -2.47 6.32 5.10
CA ARG A 64 -2.92 7.70 4.90
C ARG A 64 -3.21 7.97 3.42
N PRO A 65 -4.14 8.89 3.08
CA PRO A 65 -4.39 9.27 1.69
C PRO A 65 -3.16 9.89 1.03
N ARG A 66 -2.96 9.64 -0.27
CA ARG A 66 -2.00 10.39 -1.09
C ARG A 66 -2.62 11.74 -1.45
N SER A 67 -1.97 12.83 -1.05
CA SER A 67 -2.50 14.19 -1.20
C SER A 67 -2.88 14.52 -2.65
N GLY A 68 -2.08 14.09 -3.64
CA GLY A 68 -2.37 14.34 -5.06
C GLY A 68 -3.58 13.58 -5.62
N LEU A 69 -4.13 12.61 -4.88
CA LEU A 69 -5.33 11.84 -5.25
C LEU A 69 -6.52 12.13 -4.32
N ALA A 70 -6.31 12.90 -3.25
CA ALA A 70 -7.36 13.28 -2.33
C ALA A 70 -8.13 14.48 -2.91
N ALA A 71 -9.41 14.26 -3.22
CA ALA A 71 -10.40 15.26 -3.65
C ALA A 71 -11.74 14.97 -2.97
#